data_AF-A0AAW5T7E0-F1
#
_entry.id   AF-A0AAW5T7E0-F1
#
_cell.length_a   1.000
_cell.length_b   1.000
_cell.length_c   1.000
_cell.angle_alpha   90.00
_cell.angle_beta   90.00
_cell.angle_gamma   90.00
#
_symmetry.space_group_name_H-M   'P 1'
#
loop_
_entity.id
_entity.type
_entity.pdbx_description
1 polymer ?
#
loop_
_entity_poly.entity_id
_entity_poly.type
_entity_poly.pdbx_seq_one_letter_code
_entity_poly.pdbx_strand_id
1 'polypeptide(L)'
;MDYCLGEPDGTATIVTGTPDVDVDGDGSPDGIGLDFDGDGRIDDVMADFDGDGIAERAVLDVDDDGQAESYFSDDGSGTWAVRVDRSGQVRWFGLDGVERAPGGPLVDFDADGAADDRLLDADGDGLADRVLGPGMAYVDTDGDGHWDLKLADTDGDGRADAVS
;
A
#
# COMPACT_ATOMS: atom_id res chain seq x y z
N MET A 1 1.94 20.28 0.62
CA MET A 1 1.75 18.91 0.13
C MET A 1 0.39 18.81 -0.52
N ASP A 2 0.30 18.04 -1.59
CA ASP A 2 -0.94 17.80 -2.33
C ASP A 2 -1.35 16.34 -2.09
N TYR A 3 -2.53 16.15 -1.51
CA TYR A 3 -3.05 14.85 -1.09
C TYR A 3 -4.18 14.43 -2.03
N CYS A 4 -4.04 13.31 -2.74
CA CYS A 4 -5.13 12.72 -3.52
C CYS A 4 -5.98 11.83 -2.61
N LEU A 5 -7.14 12.30 -2.16
CA LEU A 5 -8.04 11.51 -1.31
C LEU A 5 -9.08 10.78 -2.16
N GLY A 6 -9.03 9.45 -2.18
CA GLY A 6 -10.05 8.61 -2.82
C GLY A 6 -11.29 8.45 -1.94
N GLU A 7 -12.47 8.75 -2.48
CA GLU A 7 -13.77 8.45 -1.86
C GLU A 7 -14.20 7.00 -2.19
N PRO A 8 -15.03 6.36 -1.35
CA PRO A 8 -15.48 4.98 -1.56
C PRO A 8 -16.27 4.72 -2.85
N ASP A 9 -16.77 5.78 -3.50
CA ASP A 9 -17.46 5.73 -4.79
C ASP A 9 -16.51 5.86 -5.99
N GLY A 10 -15.20 5.93 -5.74
CA GLY A 10 -14.14 5.96 -6.76
C GLY A 10 -13.80 7.35 -7.30
N THR A 11 -14.35 8.44 -6.72
CA THR A 11 -13.86 9.79 -6.99
C THR A 11 -12.61 10.08 -6.16
N ALA A 12 -11.76 10.99 -6.65
CA ALA A 12 -10.61 11.46 -5.88
C ALA A 12 -10.63 12.98 -5.82
N THR A 13 -10.39 13.54 -4.64
CA THR A 13 -10.26 14.98 -4.43
C THR A 13 -8.84 15.32 -4.02
N ILE A 14 -8.22 16.28 -4.71
CA ILE A 14 -6.93 16.82 -4.31
C ILE A 14 -7.17 17.84 -3.19
N VAL A 15 -6.64 17.55 -2.02
CA VAL A 15 -6.58 18.48 -0.88
C VAL A 15 -5.16 19.02 -0.80
N THR A 16 -4.99 20.33 -0.71
CA THR A 16 -3.68 20.95 -0.51
C THR A 16 -3.61 21.47 0.92
N GLY A 17 -2.57 21.09 1.66
CA GLY A 17 -2.34 21.54 3.02
C GLY A 17 -0.87 21.84 3.32
N THR A 18 -0.63 22.59 4.40
CA THR A 18 0.70 22.82 4.99
C THR A 18 0.93 21.87 6.15
N PRO A 19 2.04 21.11 6.18
CA PRO A 19 2.42 20.26 7.31
C PRO A 19 2.42 21.01 8.64
N ASP A 20 1.81 20.40 9.65
CA ASP A 20 1.68 20.94 11.00
C ASP A 20 1.89 19.90 12.11
N VAL A 21 2.01 18.61 11.75
CA VAL A 21 2.33 17.50 12.65
C VAL A 21 3.75 17.01 12.36
N ASP A 22 4.52 16.77 13.42
CA ASP A 22 5.85 16.15 13.38
C ASP A 22 5.71 14.69 13.81
N VAL A 23 5.66 13.79 12.82
CA VAL A 23 5.35 12.37 12.99
C VAL A 23 6.61 11.57 13.30
N ASP A 24 7.74 11.93 12.70
CA ASP A 24 9.02 11.23 12.88
C ASP A 24 9.85 11.74 14.07
N GLY A 25 9.47 12.89 14.64
CA GLY A 25 10.06 13.48 15.84
C GLY A 25 11.36 14.23 15.60
N ASP A 26 11.64 14.63 14.36
CA ASP A 26 12.88 15.34 13.99
C ASP A 26 12.84 16.85 14.29
N GLY A 27 11.66 17.38 14.62
CA GLY A 27 11.42 18.80 14.91
C GLY A 27 10.92 19.63 13.71
N SER A 28 10.71 19.00 12.56
CA SER A 28 10.13 19.58 11.34
C SER A 28 8.80 18.90 11.04
N PRO A 29 7.70 19.66 10.85
CA PRO A 29 6.43 19.05 10.47
C PRO A 29 6.51 18.39 9.09
N ASP A 30 6.19 17.12 9.05
CA ASP A 30 6.19 16.19 7.91
C ASP A 30 4.80 15.57 7.67
N GLY A 31 3.84 15.83 8.57
CA GLY A 31 2.46 15.39 8.44
C GLY A 31 1.42 16.51 8.55
N ILE A 32 0.20 16.21 8.10
CA ILE A 32 -0.98 17.05 8.27
C ILE A 32 -2.02 16.33 9.10
N GLY A 33 -2.51 17.03 10.12
CA GLY A 33 -3.67 16.61 10.89
C GLY A 33 -4.99 16.81 10.12
N LEU A 34 -5.87 15.81 10.14
CA LEU A 34 -7.17 15.79 9.47
C LEU A 34 -8.27 15.22 10.37
N ASP A 35 -9.52 15.46 9.94
CA ASP A 35 -10.77 14.94 10.51
C ASP A 35 -11.42 14.06 9.44
N PHE A 36 -10.90 12.85 9.25
CA PHE A 36 -11.29 11.95 8.18
C PHE A 36 -12.60 11.24 8.47
N ASP A 37 -12.90 10.97 9.75
CA ASP A 37 -14.12 10.31 10.17
C ASP A 37 -15.29 11.29 10.46
N GLY A 38 -15.00 12.59 10.52
CA GLY A 38 -15.98 13.68 10.56
C GLY A 38 -16.57 13.93 11.94
N ASP A 39 -15.86 13.55 12.99
CA ASP A 39 -16.28 13.72 14.38
C ASP A 39 -16.03 15.16 14.92
N GLY A 40 -15.23 15.95 14.20
CA GLY A 40 -14.87 17.33 14.53
C GLY A 40 -13.51 17.52 15.19
N ARG A 41 -12.67 16.48 15.26
CA ARG A 41 -11.30 16.53 15.82
C ARG A 41 -10.25 16.34 14.75
N ILE A 42 -9.03 16.74 15.10
CA ILE A 42 -7.84 16.60 14.25
C ILE A 42 -6.96 15.56 14.93
N ASP A 43 -7.26 14.30 14.66
CA ASP A 43 -6.69 13.09 15.26
C ASP A 43 -6.23 12.08 14.19
N ASP A 44 -6.64 12.30 12.94
CA ASP A 44 -6.09 11.59 11.80
C ASP A 44 -4.85 12.31 11.24
N VAL A 45 -3.86 11.57 10.73
CA VAL A 45 -2.61 12.14 10.23
C VAL A 45 -2.21 11.49 8.92
N MET A 46 -1.88 12.31 7.92
CA MET A 46 -1.12 11.87 6.74
C MET A 46 0.31 12.40 6.78
N ALA A 47 1.31 11.57 6.48
CA ALA A 47 2.72 11.91 6.53
C ALA A 47 3.45 11.64 5.19
N ASP A 48 4.33 12.58 4.84
CA ASP A 48 5.26 12.55 3.71
C ASP A 48 6.68 12.37 4.27
N PHE A 49 7.23 11.17 4.17
CA PHE A 49 8.51 10.80 4.76
C PHE A 49 9.72 11.08 3.85
N ASP A 50 9.51 11.26 2.54
CA ASP A 50 10.61 11.49 1.59
C ASP A 50 10.67 12.91 1.03
N GLY A 51 9.66 13.73 1.32
CA GLY A 51 9.58 15.16 1.04
C GLY A 51 9.24 15.48 -0.41
N ASP A 52 8.67 14.54 -1.16
CA ASP A 52 8.31 14.73 -2.56
C ASP A 52 6.97 15.47 -2.76
N GLY A 53 6.20 15.63 -1.69
CA GLY A 53 4.92 16.33 -1.67
C GLY A 53 3.68 15.44 -1.74
N ILE A 54 3.85 14.13 -1.84
CA ILE A 54 2.83 13.06 -1.73
C ILE A 54 2.93 12.46 -0.33
N ALA A 55 1.90 11.78 0.18
CA ALA A 55 1.93 11.16 1.51
C ALA A 55 1.97 9.64 1.38
N GLU A 56 2.91 9.00 2.08
CA GLU A 56 3.12 7.54 2.04
C GLU A 56 2.39 6.83 3.19
N ARG A 57 1.85 7.59 4.15
CA ARG A 57 1.19 7.01 5.32
C ARG A 57 -0.01 7.84 5.76
N ALA A 58 -1.11 7.14 6.06
CA ALA A 58 -2.24 7.70 6.81
C ALA A 58 -2.47 6.89 8.09
N VAL A 59 -2.88 7.59 9.14
CA VAL A 59 -3.16 7.06 10.46
C VAL A 59 -4.51 7.61 10.89
N LEU A 60 -5.43 6.74 11.31
CA LEU A 60 -6.75 7.12 11.81
C LEU A 60 -6.95 6.66 13.26
N ASP A 61 -7.39 7.56 14.13
CA ASP A 61 -7.83 7.32 15.51
C ASP A 61 -9.36 7.51 15.55
N VAL A 62 -10.09 6.41 15.37
CA VAL A 62 -11.53 6.40 15.08
C VAL A 62 -12.37 6.44 16.37
N ASP A 63 -11.79 6.04 17.50
CA ASP A 63 -12.47 6.06 18.80
C ASP A 63 -11.93 7.10 19.79
N ASP A 64 -10.99 7.92 19.30
CA ASP A 64 -10.69 9.24 19.81
C ASP A 64 -10.08 9.14 21.23
N ASP A 65 -9.32 8.06 21.43
CA ASP A 65 -8.71 7.63 22.69
C ASP A 65 -7.21 7.96 22.78
N GLY A 66 -6.63 8.45 21.68
CA GLY A 66 -5.20 8.77 21.55
C GLY A 66 -4.33 7.59 21.16
N GLN A 67 -4.92 6.47 20.73
CA GLN A 67 -4.28 5.39 20.00
C GLN A 67 -4.92 5.30 18.62
N ALA A 68 -4.11 5.13 17.57
CA ALA A 68 -4.68 4.95 16.24
C ALA A 68 -5.04 3.48 15.98
N GLU A 69 -6.26 3.25 15.49
CA GLU A 69 -6.79 1.93 15.13
C GLU A 69 -6.36 1.50 13.74
N SER A 70 -6.22 2.45 12.81
CA SER A 70 -6.01 2.15 11.40
C SER A 70 -4.78 2.83 10.85
N TYR A 71 -4.01 2.07 10.06
CA TYR A 71 -2.82 2.54 9.37
C TYR A 71 -2.92 2.15 7.90
N PHE A 72 -2.63 3.10 7.03
CA PHE A 72 -2.64 2.93 5.58
C PHE A 72 -1.29 3.38 5.03
N SER A 73 -0.83 2.72 3.98
CA SER A 73 0.38 3.13 3.26
C SER A 73 0.09 3.28 1.77
N ASP A 74 0.71 4.29 1.17
CA ASP A 74 0.73 4.51 -0.28
C ASP A 74 2.18 4.33 -0.76
N ASP A 75 2.37 3.77 -1.95
CA ASP A 75 3.70 3.54 -2.52
C ASP A 75 4.18 4.69 -3.44
N GLY A 76 3.58 5.88 -3.28
CA GLY A 76 3.83 7.05 -4.13
C GLY A 76 2.99 7.09 -5.40
N SER A 77 2.03 6.15 -5.55
CA SER A 77 1.11 6.11 -6.69
C SER A 77 -0.15 6.97 -6.48
N GLY A 78 -0.38 7.49 -5.27
CA GLY A 78 -1.53 8.33 -4.94
C GLY A 78 -2.86 7.57 -4.94
N THR A 79 -2.81 6.25 -4.78
CA THR A 79 -3.97 5.36 -4.72
C THR A 79 -3.88 4.57 -3.42
N TRP A 80 -4.54 5.09 -2.37
CA TRP A 80 -4.61 4.55 -1.01
C TRP A 80 -5.16 3.12 -0.98
N ALA A 81 -4.31 2.17 -1.32
CA ALA A 81 -4.60 0.76 -1.32
C ALA A 81 -3.86 0.15 -0.14
N VAL A 82 -4.61 -0.51 0.74
CA VAL A 82 -4.17 -1.38 1.86
C VAL A 82 -4.39 -0.75 3.24
N ARG A 83 -5.39 -1.30 3.96
CA ARG A 83 -5.37 -1.34 5.43
C ARG A 83 -4.20 -2.24 5.82
N VAL A 84 -3.23 -1.73 6.59
CA VAL A 84 -2.12 -2.55 7.08
C VAL A 84 -2.59 -3.35 8.29
N ASP A 85 -3.36 -4.41 8.03
CA ASP A 85 -3.64 -5.45 9.01
C ASP A 85 -2.79 -6.68 8.68
N ARG A 86 -1.74 -6.93 9.49
CA ARG A 86 -0.84 -8.12 9.50
C ARG A 86 0.29 -8.15 8.47
N SER A 87 1.34 -7.40 8.77
CA SER A 87 2.75 -7.86 8.78
C SER A 87 3.08 -9.18 8.05
N GLY A 88 3.12 -9.14 6.71
CA GLY A 88 3.95 -10.00 5.87
C GLY A 88 3.70 -11.51 5.93
N GLN A 89 2.59 -11.96 6.50
CA GLN A 89 2.23 -13.38 6.61
C GLN A 89 0.98 -13.70 5.79
N VAL A 90 1.07 -13.47 4.48
CA VAL A 90 0.03 -13.81 3.50
C VAL A 90 0.33 -15.12 2.81
N ARG A 91 -0.70 -15.93 2.62
CA ARG A 91 -0.65 -17.14 1.79
C ARG A 91 -0.58 -16.73 0.33
N TRP A 92 -0.04 -17.58 -0.53
CA TRP A 92 0.09 -17.24 -1.95
C TRP A 92 0.17 -18.51 -2.79
N PHE A 93 -0.24 -18.43 -4.05
CA PHE A 93 -0.09 -19.53 -5.01
C PHE A 93 1.19 -19.36 -5.83
N GLY A 94 2.00 -20.41 -5.92
CA GLY A 94 3.11 -20.41 -6.87
C GLY A 94 2.61 -20.43 -8.32
N LEU A 95 3.51 -20.17 -9.27
CA LEU A 95 3.23 -20.33 -10.71
C LEU A 95 2.87 -21.79 -11.09
N ASP A 96 3.13 -22.74 -10.19
CA ASP A 96 2.71 -24.13 -10.27
C ASP A 96 1.28 -24.39 -9.76
N GLY A 97 0.58 -23.35 -9.30
CA GLY A 97 -0.77 -23.43 -8.71
C GLY A 97 -0.79 -24.07 -7.32
N VAL A 98 0.37 -24.21 -6.67
CA VAL A 98 0.45 -24.78 -5.32
C VAL A 98 0.41 -23.65 -4.29
N GLU A 99 -0.57 -23.72 -3.38
CA GLU A 99 -0.65 -22.81 -2.23
C GLU A 99 0.58 -22.98 -1.34
N ARG A 100 1.17 -21.86 -0.96
CA ARG A 100 2.33 -21.76 -0.09
C ARG A 100 1.91 -21.13 1.23
N ALA A 101 2.48 -21.67 2.30
CA ALA A 101 2.28 -21.12 3.62
C ALA A 101 2.80 -19.66 3.69
N PRO A 102 2.28 -18.86 4.64
CA PRO A 102 2.74 -17.50 4.85
C PRO A 102 4.26 -17.37 4.87
N GLY A 103 4.77 -16.49 4.02
CA GLY A 103 6.20 -16.24 3.85
C GLY A 103 6.77 -15.23 4.83
N GLY A 104 8.03 -14.85 4.58
CA GLY A 104 8.57 -13.60 5.11
C GLY A 104 8.04 -12.40 4.29
N PRO A 105 8.49 -11.17 4.61
CA PRO A 105 8.06 -9.97 3.89
C PRO A 105 8.44 -9.98 2.39
N LEU A 106 9.39 -10.82 2.00
CA LEU A 106 9.77 -11.09 0.61
C LEU A 106 9.84 -12.61 0.40
N VAL A 107 9.52 -13.04 -0.82
CA VAL A 107 9.55 -14.44 -1.26
C VAL A 107 10.34 -14.58 -2.57
N ASP A 108 10.69 -15.81 -2.91
CA ASP A 108 11.28 -16.19 -4.20
C ASP A 108 10.14 -16.81 -5.05
N PHE A 109 9.32 -15.94 -5.62
CA PHE A 109 8.12 -16.31 -6.38
C PHE A 109 8.48 -16.80 -7.79
N ASP A 110 9.45 -16.15 -8.43
CA ASP A 110 9.89 -16.48 -9.78
C ASP A 110 10.92 -17.62 -9.84
N ALA A 111 11.39 -18.09 -8.68
CA ALA A 111 12.34 -19.18 -8.50
C ALA A 111 13.73 -18.91 -9.11
N ASP A 112 14.16 -17.64 -9.14
CA ASP A 112 15.50 -17.24 -9.57
C ASP A 112 16.58 -17.46 -8.49
N GLY A 113 16.16 -17.71 -7.24
CA GLY A 113 17.00 -17.97 -6.08
C GLY A 113 17.23 -16.77 -5.18
N ALA A 114 16.65 -15.61 -5.47
CA ALA A 114 16.58 -14.45 -4.60
C ALA A 114 15.17 -14.33 -3.99
N ALA A 115 15.09 -13.87 -2.74
CA ALA A 115 13.81 -13.55 -2.10
C ALA A 115 13.59 -12.04 -2.15
N ASP A 116 13.13 -11.55 -3.29
CA ASP A 116 12.92 -10.12 -3.58
C ASP A 116 11.54 -9.80 -4.16
N ASP A 117 10.63 -10.79 -4.19
CA ASP A 117 9.24 -10.59 -4.58
C ASP A 117 8.37 -10.19 -3.37
N ARG A 118 7.63 -9.09 -3.52
CA ARG A 118 6.69 -8.57 -2.52
C ARG A 118 5.28 -9.05 -2.82
N LEU A 119 4.64 -9.68 -1.83
CA LEU A 119 3.23 -10.08 -1.87
C LEU A 119 2.33 -8.96 -1.35
N LEU A 120 1.18 -8.75 -1.99
CA LEU A 120 0.14 -7.81 -1.55
C LEU A 120 -1.19 -8.53 -1.47
N ASP A 121 -1.90 -8.29 -0.37
CA ASP A 121 -3.28 -8.72 -0.10
C ASP A 121 -4.11 -7.45 -0.03
N ALA A 122 -4.85 -7.19 -1.10
CA ALA A 122 -5.59 -5.95 -1.30
C ALA A 122 -6.99 -5.99 -0.66
N ASP A 123 -7.59 -7.18 -0.54
CA ASP A 123 -8.92 -7.36 0.04
C ASP A 123 -8.91 -7.79 1.53
N GLY A 124 -7.74 -8.17 2.05
CA GLY A 124 -7.50 -8.49 3.46
C GLY A 124 -7.92 -9.91 3.87
N ASP A 125 -8.11 -10.82 2.91
CA ASP A 125 -8.56 -12.19 3.19
C ASP A 125 -7.42 -13.15 3.64
N GLY A 126 -6.17 -12.69 3.59
CA GLY A 126 -4.98 -13.44 3.93
C GLY A 126 -4.39 -14.27 2.79
N LEU A 127 -4.81 -14.04 1.55
CA LEU A 127 -4.26 -14.54 0.30
C LEU A 127 -3.67 -13.37 -0.51
N ALA A 128 -2.57 -13.61 -1.22
CA ALA A 128 -1.97 -12.59 -2.07
C ALA A 128 -2.75 -12.42 -3.37
N ASP A 129 -3.23 -11.20 -3.64
CA ASP A 129 -3.84 -10.77 -4.90
C ASP A 129 -2.80 -10.31 -5.93
N ARG A 130 -1.62 -9.87 -5.45
CA ARG A 130 -0.55 -9.36 -6.31
C ARG A 130 0.82 -9.79 -5.84
N VAL A 131 1.73 -9.95 -6.80
CA VAL A 131 3.17 -10.11 -6.56
C VAL A 131 3.92 -9.06 -7.36
N LEU A 132 4.85 -8.37 -6.71
CA LEU A 132 5.75 -7.40 -7.35
C LEU A 132 7.19 -7.89 -7.20
N GLY A 133 7.84 -8.17 -8.32
CA GLY A 133 9.24 -8.57 -8.41
C GLY A 133 10.05 -7.61 -9.27
N PRO A 134 11.38 -7.83 -9.37
CA PRO A 134 12.24 -7.02 -10.23
C PRO A 134 11.81 -7.09 -11.71
N GLY A 135 11.25 -6.01 -12.23
CA GLY A 135 10.82 -5.91 -13.63
C GLY A 135 9.62 -6.79 -14.01
N MET A 136 8.93 -7.40 -13.04
CA MET A 136 7.70 -8.15 -13.31
C MET A 136 6.67 -8.05 -12.18
N ALA A 137 5.40 -8.18 -12.53
CA ALA A 137 4.33 -8.29 -11.55
C ALA A 137 3.26 -9.30 -12.00
N TYR A 138 2.60 -9.92 -11.04
CA TYR A 138 1.48 -10.84 -11.25
C TYR A 138 0.25 -10.35 -10.49
N VAL A 139 -0.93 -10.52 -11.08
CA VAL A 139 -2.21 -10.09 -10.49
C VAL A 139 -3.24 -11.20 -10.68
N ASP A 140 -3.88 -11.60 -9.58
CA ASP A 140 -5.13 -12.37 -9.57
C ASP A 140 -6.27 -11.34 -9.52
N THR A 141 -7.13 -11.32 -10.55
CA THR A 141 -8.17 -10.30 -10.71
C THR A 141 -9.55 -10.77 -10.28
N ASP A 142 -9.75 -12.08 -10.13
CA ASP A 142 -11.03 -12.66 -9.74
C ASP A 142 -11.00 -13.45 -8.41
N GLY A 143 -9.82 -13.57 -7.79
CA GLY A 143 -9.62 -14.14 -6.46
C GLY A 143 -9.75 -15.66 -6.44
N ASP A 144 -9.55 -16.32 -7.59
CA ASP A 144 -9.67 -17.78 -7.68
C ASP A 144 -8.38 -18.54 -7.29
N GLY A 145 -7.29 -17.81 -7.02
CA GLY A 145 -5.98 -18.35 -6.69
C GLY A 145 -5.09 -18.60 -7.91
N HIS A 146 -5.50 -18.17 -9.10
CA HIS A 146 -4.71 -18.19 -10.33
C HIS A 146 -4.31 -16.77 -10.76
N TRP A 147 -3.06 -16.65 -11.22
CA TRP A 147 -2.56 -15.39 -11.74
C TRP A 147 -3.13 -15.12 -13.14
N ASP A 148 -3.97 -14.09 -13.25
CA ASP A 148 -4.64 -13.70 -14.49
C ASP A 148 -3.75 -12.87 -15.40
N LEU A 149 -2.94 -11.99 -14.81
CA LEU A 149 -2.11 -11.03 -15.54
C LEU A 149 -0.65 -11.17 -15.14
N LYS A 150 0.22 -11.13 -16.14
CA LYS A 150 1.65 -10.87 -15.98
C LYS A 150 2.01 -9.54 -16.62
N LEU A 151 2.61 -8.66 -15.83
CA LEU A 151 3.15 -7.37 -16.26
C LEU A 151 4.68 -7.48 -16.31
N ALA A 152 5.31 -6.82 -17.29
CA ALA A 152 6.76 -6.74 -17.41
C ALA A 152 7.20 -5.29 -17.64
N ASP A 153 8.16 -4.85 -16.85
CA ASP A 153 8.89 -3.59 -17.00
C ASP A 153 10.31 -3.93 -17.46
N THR A 154 10.60 -3.69 -18.73
CA THR A 154 11.85 -4.13 -19.36
C THR A 154 12.93 -3.07 -19.35
N ASP A 155 12.57 -1.81 -19.13
CA ASP A 155 13.52 -0.69 -19.05
C ASP A 155 13.75 -0.15 -17.63
N GLY A 156 12.99 -0.64 -16.65
CA GLY A 156 13.15 -0.36 -15.23
C GLY A 156 12.65 1.03 -14.84
N ASP A 157 11.72 1.61 -15.59
CA ASP A 157 11.17 2.95 -15.33
C ASP A 157 10.00 2.95 -14.34
N GLY A 158 9.60 1.76 -13.86
CA GLY A 158 8.48 1.57 -12.94
C GLY A 158 7.12 1.42 -13.64
N ARG A 159 7.07 1.32 -14.98
CA ARG A 159 5.86 1.11 -15.76
C ARG A 159 5.94 -0.19 -16.56
N ALA A 160 4.79 -0.84 -16.70
CA ALA A 160 4.71 -2.04 -17.51
C ALA A 160 4.80 -1.70 -19.01
N ASP A 161 5.80 -2.26 -19.68
CA ASP A 161 5.95 -2.26 -21.14
C ASP A 161 5.04 -3.28 -21.82
N ALA A 162 4.75 -4.38 -21.11
CA ALA A 162 4.00 -5.50 -21.64
C ALA A 162 3.06 -6.10 -20.59
N VAL A 163 1.93 -6.63 -21.08
CA VAL A 163 0.97 -7.42 -20.32
C VAL A 163 0.64 -8.70 -21.08
N SER A 164 0.52 -9.82 -20.39
CA SER A 164 0.16 -11.13 -20.96
C SER A 164 -0.68 -11.96 -20.02
#